data_AF-A0A6G7LUH6-F1
#
_entry.id   AF-A0A6G7LUH6-F1
#
_cell.length_a   1.000
_cell.length_b   1.000
_cell.length_c   1.000
_cell.angle_alpha   90.00
_cell.angle_beta   90.00
_cell.angle_gamma   90.00
#
_symmetry.space_group_name_H-M   'P 1'
#
loop_
_entity.id
_entity.type
_entity.pdbx_description
1 polymer ?
#
loop_
_entity_poly.entity_id
_entity_poly.type
_entity_poly.pdbx_seq_one_letter_code
_entity_poly.pdbx_strand_id
1 'polypeptide(L)'
;MLVLQLEAKYQGNDDAYKQDVAYPILAITESDDVELATECAIDIMSENGWGDFNFSRYGTIKDSTDAPKSFGDPKGWQRSLNEYGAIYIVYTK
;
A
#
# COMPACT_ATOMS: atom_id res chain seq x y z
N MET A 1 -8.51 3.88 11.04
CA MET A 1 -8.16 3.23 9.78
C MET A 1 -7.66 4.25 8.78
N LEU A 2 -6.47 4.01 8.25
CA LEU A 2 -5.88 4.78 7.16
C LEU A 2 -5.73 3.91 5.92
N VAL A 3 -5.59 4.57 4.79
CA VAL A 3 -5.01 4.00 3.59
C VAL A 3 -3.78 4.82 3.23
N LEU A 4 -2.70 4.14 2.88
CA LEU A 4 -1.39 4.70 2.57
C LEU A 4 -1.06 4.40 1.11
N GLN A 5 -0.48 5.39 0.44
CA GLN A 5 0.12 5.23 -0.88
C GLN A 5 1.62 5.19 -0.70
N LEU A 6 2.20 4.07 -1.09
CA LEU A 6 3.63 3.83 -1.05
C LEU A 6 4.11 3.51 -2.46
N GLU A 7 5.39 3.66 -2.67
CA GLU A 7 6.13 2.99 -3.73
C GLU A 7 7.17 2.10 -3.04
N ALA A 8 7.37 0.88 -3.53
CA ALA A 8 8.43 0.02 -3.03
C ALA A 8 9.00 -0.81 -4.17
N LYS A 9 10.25 -1.24 -4.02
CA LYS A 9 10.90 -2.14 -4.96
C LYS A 9 10.80 -3.57 -4.48
N TYR A 10 10.52 -4.48 -5.40
CA TYR A 10 10.64 -5.90 -5.10
C TYR A 10 12.11 -6.32 -5.14
N GLN A 11 12.63 -6.82 -4.04
CA GLN A 11 14.02 -7.27 -3.88
C GLN A 11 14.12 -8.80 -3.67
N GLY A 12 12.97 -9.47 -3.55
CA GLY A 12 12.87 -10.92 -3.47
C GLY A 12 13.15 -11.61 -4.80
N ASN A 13 12.88 -12.92 -4.83
CA ASN A 13 13.01 -13.73 -6.03
C ASN A 13 11.73 -14.55 -6.20
N ASP A 14 10.83 -14.07 -7.07
CA ASP A 14 9.68 -14.80 -7.55
C ASP A 14 9.45 -14.53 -9.04
N ASP A 15 8.58 -15.32 -9.66
CA ASP A 15 8.24 -15.19 -11.08
C ASP A 15 7.16 -14.10 -11.33
N ALA A 16 6.65 -13.46 -10.28
CA ALA A 16 5.53 -12.52 -10.34
C ALA A 16 6.01 -11.06 -10.46
N TYR A 17 7.14 -10.72 -9.83
CA TYR A 17 7.67 -9.37 -9.77
C TYR A 17 9.10 -9.31 -10.29
N LYS A 18 9.44 -8.19 -10.92
CA LYS A 18 10.80 -7.94 -11.39
C LYS A 18 11.62 -7.35 -10.25
N GLN A 19 12.80 -7.92 -10.03
CA GLN A 19 13.75 -7.41 -9.04
C GLN A 19 14.12 -5.95 -9.34
N ASP A 20 14.23 -5.15 -8.27
CA ASP A 20 14.55 -3.72 -8.24
C ASP A 20 13.62 -2.81 -9.06
N VAL A 21 12.46 -3.32 -9.50
CA VAL A 21 11.41 -2.50 -10.12
C VAL A 21 10.53 -1.91 -9.03
N ALA A 22 10.29 -0.60 -9.12
CA ALA A 22 9.38 0.11 -8.24
C ALA A 22 7.92 -0.16 -8.63
N TYR A 23 7.11 -0.53 -7.64
CA TYR A 23 5.68 -0.73 -7.79
C TYR A 23 4.94 0.19 -6.82
N PRO A 24 3.83 0.82 -7.26
CA PRO A 24 2.93 1.48 -6.34
C PRO A 24 2.21 0.44 -5.49
N ILE A 25 2.03 0.79 -4.23
CA ILE A 25 1.41 -0.04 -3.21
C ILE A 25 0.33 0.78 -2.50
N LEU A 26 -0.80 0.12 -2.28
CA LEU A 26 -1.83 0.60 -1.38
C LEU A 26 -1.86 -0.26 -0.13
N ALA A 27 -1.61 0.37 1.01
CA ALA A 27 -1.69 -0.26 2.32
C ALA A 27 -2.89 0.27 3.11
N ILE A 28 -3.84 -0.59 3.47
CA ILE A 28 -4.92 -0.25 4.42
C ILE A 28 -4.46 -0.71 5.80
N THR A 29 -4.64 0.12 6.82
CA THR A 29 -4.23 -0.11 8.21
C THR A 29 -5.37 0.27 9.15
N GLU A 30 -5.49 -0.40 10.31
CA GLU A 30 -6.52 -0.07 11.30
C GLU A 30 -6.16 1.15 12.15
N SER A 31 -4.86 1.47 12.26
CA SER A 31 -4.33 2.66 12.93
C SER A 31 -4.91 3.95 12.31
N ASP A 32 -5.03 5.00 13.12
CA ASP A 32 -5.24 6.38 12.69
C ASP A 32 -3.98 7.26 12.81
N ASP A 33 -2.90 6.71 13.37
CA ASP A 33 -1.55 7.29 13.38
C ASP A 33 -0.80 6.91 12.10
N VAL A 34 -0.37 7.94 11.35
CA VAL A 34 0.29 7.81 10.04
C VAL A 34 1.69 7.20 10.15
N GLU A 35 2.45 7.55 11.19
CA GLU A 35 3.82 7.05 11.38
C GLU A 35 3.76 5.57 11.72
N LEU A 36 2.96 5.20 12.73
CA LEU A 36 2.78 3.81 13.13
C LEU A 36 2.21 2.96 12.00
N ALA A 37 1.24 3.49 11.25
CA ALA A 37 0.65 2.83 10.09
C ALA A 37 1.69 2.53 9.00
N THR A 38 2.58 3.49 8.73
CA THR A 38 3.61 3.38 7.69
C THR A 38 4.68 2.38 8.12
N GLU A 39 5.15 2.45 9.37
CA GLU A 39 6.10 1.49 9.94
C GLU A 39 5.56 0.05 9.86
N CYS A 40 4.33 -0.18 10.34
CA CYS A 40 3.70 -1.49 10.29
C CYS A 40 3.57 -2.03 8.86
N ALA A 41 3.22 -1.17 7.89
CA ALA A 41 3.14 -1.56 6.49
C ALA A 41 4.52 -1.95 5.94
N ILE A 42 5.55 -1.16 6.23
CA ILE A 42 6.94 -1.42 5.81
C ILE A 42 7.45 -2.73 6.39
N ASP A 43 7.24 -2.97 7.69
CA ASP A 43 7.72 -4.17 8.38
C ASP A 43 7.16 -5.44 7.73
N ILE A 44 5.83 -5.50 7.57
CA ILE A 44 5.15 -6.66 6.96
C ILE A 44 5.60 -6.87 5.51
N MET A 45 5.78 -5.79 4.75
CA MET A 45 6.20 -5.88 3.36
C MET A 45 7.67 -6.30 3.24
N SER A 46 8.53 -5.85 4.16
CA SER A 46 9.94 -6.21 4.20
C SER A 46 10.14 -7.72 4.41
N GLU A 47 9.30 -8.34 5.23
CA GLU A 47 9.29 -9.81 5.41
C GLU A 47 8.96 -10.57 4.12
N ASN A 48 8.33 -9.91 3.14
CA ASN A 48 7.91 -10.48 1.87
C ASN A 48 8.79 -10.04 0.69
N GLY A 49 10.01 -9.57 0.97
CA GLY A 49 11.00 -9.21 -0.05
C GLY A 49 10.77 -7.87 -0.72
N TRP A 50 9.97 -6.98 -0.12
CA TRP A 50 9.87 -5.59 -0.56
C TRP A 50 10.86 -4.70 0.17
N GLY A 51 11.38 -3.68 -0.50
CA GLY A 51 12.34 -2.73 0.05
C GLY A 51 12.25 -1.37 -0.63
N ASP A 52 13.15 -0.46 -0.28
CA ASP A 52 13.23 0.90 -0.86
C ASP A 52 11.88 1.63 -0.87
N PHE A 53 11.24 1.69 0.30
CA PHE A 53 9.92 2.29 0.45
C PHE A 53 9.96 3.82 0.34
N ASN A 54 9.01 4.38 -0.40
CA ASN A 54 8.79 5.81 -0.51
C ASN A 54 7.32 6.14 -0.21
N PHE A 55 7.10 6.90 0.87
CA PHE A 55 5.77 7.33 1.25
C PHE A 55 5.31 8.50 0.37
N SER A 56 4.12 8.37 -0.21
CA SER A 56 3.55 9.42 -1.08
C SER A 56 2.47 10.23 -0.38
N ARG A 57 1.40 9.57 0.11
CA ARG A 57 0.26 10.24 0.77
C ARG A 57 -0.59 9.24 1.55
N TYR A 58 -1.49 9.76 2.39
CA TYR A 58 -2.48 8.96 3.11
C TYR A 58 -3.88 9.54 2.98
N GLY A 59 -4.88 8.71 3.26
CA GLY A 59 -6.29 9.08 3.39
C GLY A 59 -6.93 8.36 4.58
N THR A 60 -7.96 8.97 5.18
CA THR A 60 -8.67 8.39 6.34
C THR A 60 -9.88 7.60 5.88
N ILE A 61 -10.07 6.39 6.41
CA ILE A 61 -11.23 5.54 6.12
C ILE A 61 -12.16 5.58 7.32
N LYS A 62 -13.35 6.17 7.17
CA LYS A 62 -14.34 6.23 8.26
C LYS A 62 -15.24 5.00 8.32
N ASP A 63 -15.47 4.33 7.19
CA ASP A 63 -16.23 3.09 7.07
C ASP A 63 -15.82 2.28 5.82
N SER A 64 -16.33 1.06 5.67
CA SER A 64 -15.98 0.15 4.55
C SER A 64 -16.34 0.70 3.16
N THR A 65 -17.22 1.70 3.08
CA THR A 65 -17.61 2.35 1.82
C THR A 65 -16.78 3.60 1.51
N ASP A 66 -15.99 4.05 2.49
CA ASP A 66 -15.18 5.27 2.42
C ASP A 66 -13.79 5.01 1.82
N ALA A 67 -13.25 3.79 1.96
CA ALA A 67 -11.90 3.44 1.50
C ALA A 67 -11.59 3.84 0.04
N PRO A 68 -12.50 3.62 -0.93
CA PRO A 68 -12.29 4.09 -2.31
C PRO A 68 -12.26 5.63 -2.43
N LYS A 69 -13.13 6.33 -1.69
CA LYS A 69 -13.32 7.79 -1.76
C LYS A 69 -12.15 8.55 -1.15
N SER A 70 -11.60 8.01 -0.06
CA SER A 70 -10.47 8.60 0.66
C SER A 70 -9.20 8.66 -0.18
N PHE A 71 -9.15 7.96 -1.32
CA PHE A 71 -8.03 7.94 -2.25
C PHE A 71 -8.30 8.58 -3.62
N GLY A 72 -9.58 8.85 -3.95
CA GLY A 72 -10.00 9.42 -5.23
C GLY A 72 -11.25 8.74 -5.82
N ASP A 73 -11.38 8.73 -7.15
CA ASP A 73 -12.46 8.00 -7.84
C ASP A 73 -12.27 6.48 -7.65
N PRO A 74 -13.28 5.75 -7.15
CA PRO A 74 -13.29 4.30 -7.07
C PRO A 74 -12.82 3.57 -8.34
N LYS A 75 -13.14 4.11 -9.52
CA LYS A 75 -12.70 3.53 -10.79
C LYS A 75 -11.25 3.86 -11.11
N GLY A 76 -10.78 5.02 -10.65
CA GLY A 76 -9.42 5.50 -10.82
C GLY A 76 -8.41 4.62 -10.07
N TRP A 77 -8.64 4.33 -8.79
CA TRP A 77 -7.70 3.49 -8.04
C TRP A 77 -7.70 2.04 -8.50
N GLN A 78 -8.85 1.46 -8.86
CA GLN A 78 -8.91 0.11 -9.42
C GLN A 78 -8.19 0.03 -10.78
N ARG A 79 -8.29 1.08 -11.59
CA ARG A 79 -7.51 1.21 -12.82
C ARG A 79 -6.01 1.31 -12.53
N SER A 80 -5.60 2.15 -11.57
CA SER A 80 -4.21 2.27 -11.16
C SER A 80 -3.63 0.96 -10.62
N LEU A 81 -4.41 0.17 -9.89
CA LEU A 81 -3.97 -1.16 -9.44
C LEU A 81 -3.78 -2.13 -10.59
N ASN A 82 -4.73 -2.15 -11.53
CA ASN A 82 -4.65 -3.00 -12.70
C ASN A 82 -3.50 -2.59 -13.64
N GLU A 83 -3.19 -1.30 -13.71
CA GLU A 83 -2.14 -0.76 -14.59
C GLU A 83 -0.74 -0.83 -13.96
N TYR A 84 -0.62 -0.65 -12.65
CA TYR A 84 0.68 -0.42 -12.01
C TYR A 84 1.10 -1.45 -10.95
N GLY A 85 0.21 -2.30 -10.43
CA GLY A 85 0.60 -3.39 -9.50
C GLY A 85 0.09 -3.27 -8.06
N ALA A 86 0.63 -4.15 -7.19
CA ALA A 86 -0.03 -4.85 -6.08
C ALA A 86 -0.76 -4.05 -4.98
N ILE A 87 -1.85 -4.63 -4.47
CA ILE A 87 -2.53 -4.22 -3.22
C ILE A 87 -1.95 -5.03 -2.06
N TYR A 88 -1.52 -4.36 -0.99
CA TYR A 88 -1.23 -5.01 0.29
C TYR A 88 -2.28 -4.56 1.30
N ILE A 89 -3.25 -5.41 1.65
CA ILE A 89 -4.18 -5.08 2.74
C ILE A 89 -3.52 -5.50 4.05
N VAL A 90 -3.09 -4.51 4.85
CA VAL A 90 -2.33 -4.73 6.08
C VAL A 90 -3.27 -4.64 7.29
N TYR A 91 -3.79 -5.76 7.75
CA TYR A 91 -4.59 -5.78 8.98
C TYR A 91 -3.66 -5.64 10.19
N THR A 92 -3.62 -4.44 10.79
CA THR A 92 -3.01 -4.23 12.11
C THR A 92 -4.01 -4.63 13.18
N LYS A 93 -3.58 -5.38 14.21
CA LYS A 93 -4.38 -5.67 15.40
C LYS A 93 -4.42 -4.49 16.37
#